data_AF-A0A4R6RWL3-F1
#
_entry.id   AF-A0A4R6RWL3-F1
#
_cell.length_a   1.000
_cell.length_b   1.000
_cell.length_c   1.000
_cell.angle_alpha   90.00
_cell.angle_beta   90.00
_cell.angle_gamma   90.00
#
_symmetry.space_group_name_H-M   'P 1'
#
loop_
_entity.id
_entity.type
_entity.pdbx_description
1 polymer ?
#
loop_
_entity_poly.entity_id
_entity_poly.type
_entity_poly.pdbx_seq_one_letter_code
_entity_poly.pdbx_strand_id
1 'polypeptide(L)' 'MLDGKAWIAYRFDGEDLPGVHGGPARLLVPHLYFWKSAKWVTGIDLLDDDEPGFWEQLGYHNYGDPWREQRYTGD' A
#
# COMPACT_ATOMS: atom_id res chain seq x y z
N MET A 1 -13.40 -4.88 9.56
CA MET A 1 -12.88 -3.82 8.65
C MET A 1 -11.72 -3.16 9.39
N LEU A 2 -10.55 -2.98 8.76
CA LEU A 2 -9.25 -2.68 9.38
C LEU A 2 -9.20 -1.31 10.11
N ASP A 3 -10.01 -1.02 11.12
CA ASP A 3 -9.98 0.19 11.98
C ASP A 3 -9.73 1.53 11.26
N GLY A 4 -10.09 1.66 9.98
CA GLY A 4 -9.71 2.81 9.15
C GLY A 4 -8.20 3.00 8.93
N LYS A 5 -7.42 1.92 8.86
CA LYS A 5 -5.97 1.95 8.58
C LYS A 5 -5.64 1.77 7.10
N ALA A 6 -6.54 1.14 6.34
CA ALA A 6 -6.37 0.88 4.92
C ALA A 6 -7.71 0.94 4.17
N TRP A 7 -7.68 1.38 2.90
CA TRP A 7 -8.84 1.48 2.02
C TRP A 7 -8.52 1.04 0.59
N ILE A 8 -9.55 0.56 -0.11
CA ILE A 8 -9.58 0.55 -1.56
C ILE A 8 -10.27 1.84 -2.02
N ALA A 9 -9.49 2.78 -2.55
CA ALA A 9 -9.97 4.07 -3.03
C ALA A 9 -10.19 4.02 -4.54
N TYR A 10 -11.38 4.45 -4.97
CA TYR A 10 -11.80 4.51 -6.37
C TYR A 10 -12.29 5.90 -6.81
N ARG A 11 -12.49 6.82 -5.86
CA ARG A 11 -12.86 8.23 -6.09
C ARG A 11 -12.02 9.16 -5.23
N PHE A 12 -11.87 10.39 -5.69
CA PHE A 12 -11.25 11.49 -4.96
C PHE A 12 -11.99 12.79 -5.28
N ASP A 13 -12.33 13.56 -4.25
CA ASP A 13 -13.08 14.83 -4.37
C ASP A 13 -14.39 14.71 -5.19
N GLY A 14 -15.11 13.59 -4.99
CA GLY A 14 -16.35 13.34 -5.71
C GLY A 14 -16.18 12.88 -7.16
N GLU A 15 -14.96 12.82 -7.70
CA GLU A 15 -14.69 12.37 -9.08
C GLU A 15 -14.03 10.99 -9.09
N ASP A 16 -14.08 10.30 -10.24
CA ASP A 16 -13.36 9.05 -10.44
C ASP A 16 -11.85 9.25 -10.28
N LEU A 17 -11.18 8.29 -9.62
CA LEU A 17 -9.76 8.41 -9.37
C LEU A 17 -8.98 8.43 -10.70
N PRO A 18 -8.18 9.48 -11.00
CA PRO A 18 -7.42 9.54 -12.23
C PRO A 18 -6.41 8.38 -12.35
N GLY A 19 -6.19 7.91 -13.58
CA GLY A 19 -5.29 6.78 -13.86
C GLY A 19 -3.86 6.98 -13.32
N VAL A 20 -3.32 8.20 -13.38
CA VAL A 20 -2.00 8.55 -12.82
C VAL A 20 -1.91 8.31 -11.31
N HIS A 21 -3.04 8.46 -10.60
CA HIS A 21 -3.15 8.24 -9.16
C HIS A 21 -3.55 6.81 -8.78
N GLY A 22 -3.77 5.94 -9.76
CA GLY A 22 -4.08 4.53 -9.54
C GLY A 22 -5.52 4.13 -9.87
N GLY A 23 -6.30 4.97 -10.55
CA GLY A 23 -7.63 4.60 -11.04
C GLY A 23 -7.61 3.37 -11.97
N PRO A 24 -8.67 2.53 -11.97
CA PRO A 24 -9.96 2.75 -11.33
C PRO A 24 -9.99 2.44 -9.82
N ALA A 25 -8.98 1.77 -9.28
CA ALA A 25 -8.90 1.45 -7.86
C ALA A 25 -7.46 1.33 -7.38
N ARG A 26 -7.19 1.85 -6.18
CA ARG A 26 -5.89 1.71 -5.51
C ARG A 26 -6.05 1.26 -4.07
N LEU A 27 -5.03 0.59 -3.54
CA LEU A 27 -4.83 0.47 -2.11
C LEU A 27 -4.25 1.78 -1.56
N LEU A 28 -4.73 2.16 -0.38
CA LEU A 28 -4.23 3.31 0.37
C LEU A 28 -4.04 2.92 1.83
N VAL A 29 -2.81 3.03 2.32
CA VAL A 29 -2.40 2.79 3.71
C VAL A 29 -1.62 4.02 4.21
N PRO A 30 -2.30 5.06 4.74
CA PRO A 30 -1.71 6.39 4.92
C PRO A 30 -0.61 6.48 5.98
N HIS A 31 -0.55 5.50 6.90
CA HIS A 31 0.38 5.50 8.01
C HIS A 31 1.69 4.75 7.72
N LEU A 32 1.84 4.18 6.51
CA LEU A 32 3.04 3.50 6.05
C LEU A 32 3.62 4.24 4.83
N TYR A 33 4.87 3.93 4.50
CA TYR A 33 5.47 4.41 3.27
C TYR A 33 4.67 4.00 2.03
N PHE A 34 4.72 4.85 1.01
CA PHE A 34 3.79 4.79 -0.12
C PHE A 34 3.92 3.54 -1.00
N TRP A 35 5.04 2.80 -0.93
CA TRP A 35 5.17 1.52 -1.65
C TRP A 35 4.19 0.47 -1.12
N LYS A 36 3.70 0.61 0.12
CA LYS A 36 2.62 -0.20 0.70
C LYS A 36 1.22 0.15 0.17
N SER A 37 1.09 1.19 -0.65
CA SER A 37 -0.19 1.67 -1.21
C SER A 37 -0.25 1.45 -2.72
N ALA A 38 -0.45 0.19 -3.13
CA ALA A 38 -0.46 -0.22 -4.54
C ALA A 38 -1.46 0.56 -5.42
N LYS A 39 -1.02 0.97 -6.61
CA LYS A 39 -1.88 1.55 -7.66
C LYS A 39 -2.44 0.44 -8.54
N TRP A 40 -3.60 0.70 -9.16
CA TRP A 40 -4.20 -0.19 -10.16
C TRP A 40 -4.49 -1.59 -9.62
N VAL A 41 -5.08 -1.66 -8.43
CA VAL A 41 -5.40 -2.93 -7.76
C VAL A 41 -6.47 -3.68 -8.57
N THR A 42 -6.16 -4.93 -8.92
CA THR A 42 -7.07 -5.84 -9.64
C THR A 42 -7.53 -7.02 -8.78
N GLY A 43 -6.84 -7.30 -7.68
CA GLY A 43 -7.13 -8.41 -6.76
C GLY A 43 -6.40 -8.25 -5.43
N ILE A 44 -6.82 -9.03 -4.44
CA ILE A 44 -6.20 -9.11 -3.11
C ILE A 44 -6.15 -10.58 -2.74
N ASP A 45 -4.94 -11.09 -2.53
CA ASP A 45 -4.72 -12.43 -2.01
C ASP A 45 -4.49 -12.36 -0.51
N LEU A 46 -5.15 -13.25 0.24
CA LEU A 46 -4.95 -13.39 1.68
C LEU A 46 -4.02 -14.58 1.91
N LEU A 47 -2.95 -14.34 2.64
CA LEU A 47 -1.95 -15.33 2.99
C LEU A 47 -2.01 -15.63 4.49
N ASP A 48 -1.72 -16.87 4.86
CA ASP A 48 -1.67 -17.30 6.26
C ASP A 48 -0.40 -16.81 6.96
N ASP A 49 0.69 -16.68 6.19
CA ASP A 49 2.00 -16.20 6.63
C ASP A 49 2.41 -14.96 5.82
N ASP A 50 3.27 -14.14 6.43
CA ASP A 50 3.81 -12.95 5.79
C ASP A 50 4.93 -13.33 4.81
N GLU A 51 4.75 -12.96 3.54
CA GLU A 51 5.69 -13.25 2.45
C GLU A 51 6.16 -11.96 1.77
N PRO A 52 7.48 -11.75 1.59
CA PRO A 52 8.02 -10.55 0.92
C PRO A 52 7.52 -10.38 -0.51
N GLY A 53 6.91 -9.24 -0.79
CA GLY A 53 6.51 -8.83 -2.13
C GLY A 53 7.65 -8.20 -2.95
N PHE A 54 7.28 -7.59 -4.08
CA PHE A 54 8.24 -7.03 -5.03
C PHE A 54 9.20 -6.00 -4.39
N TRP A 55 8.69 -5.08 -3.57
CA TRP A 55 9.53 -4.03 -2.97
C TRP A 55 10.40 -4.59 -1.85
N GLU A 56 9.87 -5.49 -1.04
CA GLU A 56 10.56 -6.10 0.09
C GLU A 56 11.72 -6.98 -0.40
N GLN A 57 11.51 -7.71 -1.51
CA GLN A 57 12.58 -8.45 -2.19
C GLN A 57 13.69 -7.54 -2.76
N LEU A 58 13.38 -6.27 -3.03
CA LEU A 58 14.35 -5.25 -3.46
C LEU A 58 14.99 -4.49 -2.29
N GLY A 59 14.81 -4.97 -1.06
CA GLY A 59 15.46 -4.42 0.13
C GLY A 59 14.70 -3.29 0.82
N TYR A 60 13.42 -3.09 0.50
CA TYR A 60 12.57 -2.19 1.28
C TYR A 60 12.07 -2.87 2.55
N HIS A 61 11.88 -2.07 3.60
CA HIS A 61 11.46 -2.59 4.90
C HIS A 61 10.08 -3.26 4.82
N ASN A 62 9.95 -4.38 5.53
CA ASN A 62 8.75 -5.22 5.47
C ASN A 62 7.48 -4.56 6.04
N TYR A 63 7.58 -3.79 7.13
CA TYR A 63 6.45 -2.97 7.64
C TYR A 63 6.39 -1.58 6.99
N GLY A 64 7.43 -0.75 7.16
CA GLY A 64 7.55 0.52 6.44
C GLY A 64 6.95 1.72 7.18
N ASP A 65 7.13 1.82 8.50
CA ASP A 65 6.71 2.97 9.30
C ASP A 65 7.61 4.19 9.05
N PRO A 66 7.09 5.30 8.47
CA PRO A 66 7.88 6.49 8.18
C PRO A 66 8.34 7.24 9.44
N TRP A 67 7.64 7.11 10.57
CA TRP A 67 8.01 7.78 11.82
C TRP A 67 9.13 7.07 12.56
N ARG A 68 9.35 5.79 12.24
CA ARG A 68 10.45 4.98 12.74
C ARG A 68 11.58 4.85 11.72
N GLU A 69 11.51 5.60 10.61
CA GLU A 69 12.50 5.59 9.54
C GLU A 69 12.75 4.19 8.94
N GLN A 70 11.74 3.32 8.95
CA GLN A 70 11.82 1.96 8.44
C GLN A 70 11.79 1.95 6.92
N ARG A 71 12.90 2.31 6.27
CA ARG A 71 12.95 2.46 4.82
C ARG A 71 13.42 1.20 4.12
N TYR A 72 14.46 0.60 4.64
CA TYR A 72 15.17 -0.52 4.06
C TYR A 72 15.21 -1.72 5.00
N THR A 73 15.53 -2.88 4.44
CA THR A 73 15.72 -4.10 5.23
C THR A 73 16.89 -3.91 6.21
N GLY A 74 16.60 -4.06 7.50
CA GLY A 74 17.60 -3.91 8.57
C GLY A 74 17.50 -2.61 9.37
N ASP A 75 16.64 -1.68 8.94
CA ASP A 75 16.22 -0.51 9.74
C ASP A 75 15.32 -0.90 10.92
#